data_AF-A0A2J0L722-F1
#
_entry.id   AF-A0A2J0L722-F1
#
_cell.length_a   1.000
_cell.length_b   1.000
_cell.length_c   1.000
_cell.angle_alpha   90.00
_cell.angle_beta   90.00
_cell.angle_gamma   90.00
#
_symmetry.space_group_name_H-M   'P 1'
#
loop_
_entity.id
_entity.type
_entity.pdbx_description
1 polymer ?
#
loop_
_entity_poly.entity_id
_entity_poly.type
_entity_poly.pdbx_seq_one_letter_code
_entity_poly.pdbx_strand_id
1 'polypeptide(L)' 'MKNIYQKIYSDQKNLGDLAKSPRAKIMLDIIDGLNLVEKNILDVGCYDGTLLSLLKNRNNNFFGIEASD' A
#
# COMPACT_ATOMS: atom_id res chain seq x y z
N MET A 1 9.28 -13.56 25.20
CA MET A 1 9.57 -12.26 24.55
C MET A 1 8.23 -11.56 24.35
N LYS A 2 7.98 -10.38 24.95
CA LYS A 2 6.70 -9.68 24.79
C LYS A 2 6.66 -9.11 23.37
N ASN A 3 5.84 -9.69 22.50
CA ASN A 3 5.69 -9.26 21.11
C ASN A 3 4.93 -7.92 21.10
N ILE A 4 5.67 -6.81 21.20
CA ILE A 4 5.11 -5.45 21.21
C ILE A 4 4.36 -5.11 19.91
N TYR A 5 4.71 -5.79 18.81
CA TYR A 5 4.03 -5.66 17.53
C TYR A 5 2.66 -6.35 17.55
N GLN A 6 2.47 -7.39 18.36
CA GLN A 6 1.18 -8.07 18.49
C GLN A 6 0.07 -7.13 18.94
N LYS A 7 0.36 -6.15 19.82
CA LYS A 7 -0.63 -5.13 20.23
C LYS A 7 -0.88 -4.05 19.18
N ILE A 8 0.11 -3.78 18.33
CA ILE A 8 0.01 -2.79 17.26
C ILE A 8 -0.83 -3.35 16.11
N TYR A 9 -0.68 -4.64 15.83
CA TYR A 9 -1.37 -5.32 14.73
C TYR A 9 -2.58 -6.16 15.18
N SER A 10 -2.87 -6.31 16.49
CA SER A 10 -4.08 -7.02 16.96
C SER A 10 -5.38 -6.30 16.61
N ASP A 11 -5.30 -5.00 16.30
CA ASP A 11 -6.41 -4.18 15.81
C ASP A 11 -6.56 -4.24 14.29
N GLN A 12 -6.40 -5.42 13.67
CA GLN A 12 -6.76 -5.66 12.25
C GLN A 12 -8.18 -5.19 11.89
N LYS A 13 -9.06 -4.98 12.88
CA LYS A 13 -10.41 -4.45 12.71
C LYS A 13 -10.51 -2.94 12.43
N ASN A 14 -9.41 -2.18 12.54
CA ASN A 14 -9.42 -0.72 12.44
C ASN A 14 -8.53 -0.14 11.32
N LEU A 15 -8.14 -0.93 10.31
CA LEU A 15 -7.50 -0.35 9.11
C LEU A 15 -8.46 0.54 8.30
N GLY A 16 -9.77 0.51 8.63
CA GLY A 16 -10.79 1.20 7.87
C GLY A 16 -10.82 0.69 6.43
N ASP A 17 -11.61 1.35 5.60
CA ASP A 17 -11.47 1.16 4.17
C ASP A 17 -10.14 1.82 3.75
N LEU A 18 -9.08 1.03 3.53
CA LEU A 18 -7.75 1.51 3.14
C LEU A 18 -7.82 2.45 1.92
N ALA A 19 -8.79 2.22 1.03
CA ALA A 19 -9.07 3.10 -0.11
C ALA A 19 -9.58 4.49 0.31
N LYS A 20 -10.19 4.62 1.49
CA LYS A 20 -10.65 5.87 2.09
C LYS A 20 -9.63 6.51 3.04
N SER A 21 -8.46 5.90 3.21
CA SER A 21 -7.41 6.47 4.04
C SER A 21 -6.89 7.78 3.44
N PRO A 22 -6.88 8.90 4.18
CA PRO A 22 -6.27 10.14 3.71
C PRO A 22 -4.81 9.97 3.31
N ARG A 23 -4.09 9.03 3.95
CA ARG A 23 -2.71 8.70 3.60
C ARG A 23 -2.61 8.03 2.23
N ALA A 24 -3.48 7.06 1.95
CA ALA A 24 -3.51 6.40 0.64
C ALA A 24 -3.81 7.42 -0.47
N LYS A 25 -4.73 8.35 -0.24
CA LYS A 25 -5.02 9.43 -1.20
C LYS A 25 -3.79 10.30 -1.48
N ILE A 26 -3.08 10.77 -0.45
CA ILE A 26 -1.87 11.58 -0.63
C ILE A 26 -0.80 10.80 -1.41
N MET A 27 -0.59 9.53 -1.09
CA MET A 27 0.38 8.69 -1.79
C MET A 27 0.00 8.49 -3.26
N LEU A 28 -1.28 8.24 -3.55
CA LEU A 28 -1.80 8.13 -4.91
C LEU A 28 -1.60 9.43 -5.69
N ASP A 29 -1.93 10.58 -5.11
CA ASP A 29 -1.76 11.89 -5.76
C ASP A 29 -0.28 12.17 -6.08
N ILE A 30 0.65 11.79 -5.18
CA ILE A 30 2.09 11.90 -5.42
C ILE A 30 2.50 11.01 -6.60
N ILE A 31 2.14 9.72 -6.57
CA ILE A 31 2.56 8.75 -7.58
C ILE A 31 1.95 9.06 -8.96
N ASP A 32 0.67 9.46 -8.99
CA ASP A 32 -0.01 9.88 -10.22
C ASP A 32 0.70 11.12 -10.84
N GLY A 33 1.28 12.00 -10.01
CA GLY A 33 2.08 13.14 -10.43
C GLY A 33 3.47 12.81 -11.00
N LEU A 34 3.98 11.58 -10.84
CA LEU A 34 5.37 11.22 -11.21
C LEU A 34 5.59 10.90 -12.70
N ASN A 35 4.60 11.05 -13.60
CA ASN A 35 4.70 10.74 -15.04
C ASN A 35 5.43 9.41 -15.34
N LEU A 36 5.06 8.35 -14.61
CA LEU A 36 5.68 7.03 -14.72
C LEU A 36 5.13 6.27 -15.93
N VAL A 37 6.01 5.94 -16.88
CA VAL A 37 5.70 5.16 -18.08
C VAL A 37 6.69 4.00 -18.20
N GLU A 38 6.16 2.78 -18.32
CA GLU A 38 6.95 1.54 -18.49
C GLU A 38 8.00 1.32 -17.38
N LYS A 39 7.62 1.62 -16.13
CA LYS A 39 8.48 1.43 -14.95
C LYS A 39 8.08 0.21 -14.13
N ASN A 40 9.02 -0.25 -13.31
CA ASN A 40 8.78 -1.24 -12.28
C ASN A 40 8.53 -0.51 -10.95
N ILE A 41 7.39 -0.79 -10.31
CA ILE A 41 6.96 -0.19 -9.04
C ILE A 41 6.89 -1.30 -8.00
N LEU A 42 7.60 -1.12 -6.89
CA LEU A 42 7.63 -2.05 -5.76
C LEU A 42 6.96 -1.41 -4.54
N ASP A 43 5.93 -2.05 -4.00
CA ASP A 43 5.28 -1.70 -2.74
C ASP A 43 5.72 -2.68 -1.64
N VAL A 44 6.35 -2.15 -0.59
CA VAL A 44 6.92 -2.95 0.52
C VAL A 44 6.04 -2.76 1.76
N GLY A 45 5.53 -3.87 2.30
CA GLY A 45 4.46 -3.84 3.30
C GLY A 45 3.10 -3.57 2.64
N CYS A 46 2.85 -4.20 1.49
CA CYS A 46 1.68 -3.90 0.66
C CYS A 46 0.35 -4.40 1.25
N TYR A 47 0.37 -5.16 2.35
CA TYR A 47 -0.78 -5.79 2.97
C TYR A 47 -1.63 -6.56 1.93
N ASP A 48 -2.80 -6.05 1.56
CA ASP A 48 -3.72 -6.64 0.59
C ASP A 48 -3.56 -6.08 -0.84
N GLY A 49 -2.58 -5.20 -1.07
CA GLY A 49 -2.32 -4.57 -2.36
C GLY A 49 -3.27 -3.42 -2.71
N THR A 50 -4.07 -2.91 -1.76
CA THR A 50 -5.03 -1.82 -2.00
C THR A 50 -4.39 -0.58 -2.63
N LEU A 51 -3.18 -0.20 -2.22
CA LEU A 51 -2.51 0.97 -2.80
C LEU A 51 -2.20 0.74 -4.28
N LEU A 52 -1.59 -0.40 -4.62
CA LEU A 52 -1.29 -0.78 -5.99
C LEU A 52 -2.56 -0.89 -6.85
N SER A 53 -3.65 -1.41 -6.30
CA SER A 53 -4.93 -1.56 -6.99
C SER A 53 -5.64 -0.22 -7.26
N LEU A 54 -5.22 0.88 -6.63
CA LEU A 54 -5.80 2.21 -6.85
C LEU A 54 -4.97 3.11 -7.80
N LEU A 55 -3.75 2.72 -8.14
CA LEU A 55 -2.90 3.49 -9.06
C LEU A 55 -3.50 3.59 -10.46
N LYS A 56 -3.54 4.81 -11.03
CA LYS A 56 -4.12 5.04 -12.38
C LYS A 56 -3.16 4.67 -13.51
N ASN A 57 -1.85 4.72 -13.27
CA ASN A 57 -0.80 4.55 -14.28
C ASN A 57 -0.55 3.07 -14.64
N ARG A 58 -1.54 2.40 -15.25
CA ARG A 58 -1.53 0.95 -15.52
C ARG A 58 -0.51 0.45 -16.53
N ASN A 59 0.17 1.34 -17.26
CA ASN A 59 1.24 0.99 -18.21
C ASN A 59 2.59 0.72 -17.51
N ASN A 60 2.57 0.39 -16.22
CA ASN A 60 3.73 0.07 -15.39
C ASN A 60 3.60 -1.36 -14.87
N ASN A 61 4.72 -1.96 -14.49
CA ASN A 61 4.75 -3.26 -13.82
C ASN A 61 4.69 -3.05 -12.31
N PHE A 62 3.80 -3.76 -11.63
CA PHE A 62 3.59 -3.62 -10.19
C PHE A 62 4.00 -4.88 -9.45
N PHE A 63 4.74 -4.71 -8.37
CA PHE A 63 5.22 -5.77 -7.49
C PHE A 63 4.87 -5.41 -6.04
N GLY A 64 4.37 -6.38 -5.29
CA GLY A 64 4.10 -6.24 -3.86
C GLY A 64 4.93 -7.25 -3.09
N ILE A 65 5.51 -6.82 -1.97
CA ILE A 65 6.13 -7.70 -0.99
C ILE A 65 5.48 -7.38 0.36
N GLU A 66 4.97 -8.41 1.02
CA GLU A 66 4.42 -8.34 2.37
C GLU A 66 5.13 -9.39 3.24
N ALA A 67 5.49 -8.99 4.46
CA ALA A 67 6.19 -9.84 5.42
C ALA A 67 5.23 -10.51 6.43
N SER A 68 3.96 -10.15 6.42
CA SER A 68 2.93 -10.86 7.19
C SER A 68 2.64 -12.24 6.58
N ASP A 69 2.64 -13.28 7.42
CA ASP A 69 2.14 -14.63 7.10
C ASP A 69 0.67 -14.63 6.67
#